data_AF-A0A519SYN7-F1
#
_entry.id   AF-A0A519SYN7-F1
#
_cell.length_a   1.000
_cell.length_b   1.000
_cell.length_c   1.000
_cell.angle_alpha   90.00
_cell.angle_beta   90.00
_cell.angle_gamma   90.00
#
_symmetry.space_group_name_H-M   'P 1'
#
loop_
_entity.id
_entity.type
_entity.pdbx_description
1 polymer ?
#
loop_
_entity_poly.entity_id
_entity_poly.type
_entity_poly.pdbx_seq_one_letter_code
_entity_poly.pdbx_strand_id
1 'polypeptide(L)'
;MGISLEQAQAAVQAAHQKALAIGVKMNIAIVDAGANLVAFARMDDAWLGSLDISIKKAKTARFFDMPTGDLGKASQPGGPLFNIEVSNGGLITFPGGLPIK
;
A
#
# COMPACT_ATOMS: atom_id res chain seq x y z
N MET A 1 -16.22 -1.85 -10.96
CA MET A 1 -16.19 -0.39 -10.72
C MET A 1 -15.26 -0.14 -9.55
N GLY A 2 -14.25 0.71 -9.74
CA GLY A 2 -13.23 0.99 -8.74
C GLY A 2 -13.43 2.34 -8.07
N ILE A 3 -12.53 2.69 -7.16
CA ILE A 3 -12.43 4.03 -6.55
C ILE A 3 -12.35 5.11 -7.65
N SER A 4 -13.08 6.21 -7.49
CA SER A 4 -12.97 7.35 -8.41
C SER A 4 -11.66 8.12 -8.16
N LEU A 5 -11.25 8.97 -9.11
CA LEU A 5 -10.07 9.81 -8.93
C LEU A 5 -10.27 10.78 -7.74
N GLU A 6 -11.46 11.36 -7.60
CA GLU A 6 -11.80 12.28 -6.52
C GLU A 6 -11.72 11.59 -5.15
N GLN A 7 -12.24 10.36 -5.05
CA GLN A 7 -12.14 9.55 -3.84
C GLN A 7 -10.68 9.18 -3.51
N ALA A 8 -9.89 8.82 -4.53
CA ALA A 8 -8.48 8.51 -4.36
C ALA A 8 -7.67 9.73 -3.88
N GLN A 9 -7.94 10.91 -4.45
CA GLN A 9 -7.32 12.18 -4.02
C GLN A 9 -7.73 12.56 -2.59
N ALA A 10 -9.00 12.35 -2.21
CA ALA A 10 -9.45 12.57 -0.84
C ALA A 10 -8.74 11.65 0.15
N ALA A 11 -8.55 10.37 -0.19
CA ALA A 11 -7.79 9.42 0.62
C ALA A 11 -6.31 9.82 0.77
N VAL A 12 -5.67 10.26 -0.33
CA VAL A 12 -4.31 10.80 -0.31
C VAL A 12 -4.21 12.00 0.63
N GLN A 13 -5.15 12.95 0.54
CA GLN A 13 -5.14 14.14 1.37
C GLN A 13 -5.32 13.79 2.85
N ALA A 14 -6.24 12.88 3.19
CA ALA A 14 -6.44 12.43 4.57
C ALA A 14 -5.18 11.76 5.14
N ALA A 15 -4.53 10.89 4.36
CA ALA A 15 -3.27 10.24 4.74
C ALA A 15 -2.13 11.26 4.91
N HIS A 16 -2.05 12.26 4.02
CA HIS A 16 -1.07 13.34 4.12
C HIS A 16 -1.26 14.17 5.40
N GLN A 17 -2.49 14.57 5.72
CA GLN A 17 -2.78 15.30 6.96
C GLN A 17 -2.42 14.47 8.20
N LYS A 18 -2.68 13.16 8.18
CA LYS A 18 -2.28 12.29 9.29
C LYS A 18 -0.76 12.18 9.41
N ALA A 19 -0.04 12.09 8.30
CA ALA A 19 1.42 12.03 8.28
C ALA A 19 2.04 13.32 8.88
N LEU A 20 1.51 14.48 8.52
CA LEU A 20 1.88 15.77 9.14
C LEU A 20 1.61 15.75 10.66
N ALA A 21 0.42 15.31 11.07
CA ALA A 21 0.03 15.30 12.48
C ALA A 21 0.90 14.37 13.37
N ILE A 22 1.51 13.33 12.79
CA ILE A 22 2.40 12.40 13.53
C ILE A 22 3.89 12.64 13.24
N GLY A 23 4.23 13.70 12.51
CA GLY A 23 5.62 14.11 12.28
C GLY A 23 6.42 13.18 11.37
N VAL A 24 5.78 12.51 10.41
CA VAL A 24 6.44 11.57 9.48
C VAL A 24 6.27 12.00 8.02
N LYS A 25 7.24 11.65 7.18
CA LYS A 25 7.26 11.92 5.74
C LYS A 25 6.94 10.64 4.98
N MET A 26 5.88 10.63 4.18
CA MET A 26 5.30 9.42 3.58
C MET A 26 5.23 9.48 2.05
N ASN A 27 5.24 8.30 1.44
CA ASN A 27 4.74 8.07 0.08
C ASN A 27 3.39 7.35 0.21
N ILE A 28 2.38 7.84 -0.51
CA ILE A 28 1.00 7.39 -0.40
C ILE A 28 0.54 6.98 -1.80
N ALA A 29 0.14 5.72 -1.95
CA ALA A 29 -0.31 5.16 -3.23
C ALA A 29 -1.72 4.60 -3.08
N ILE A 30 -2.60 4.93 -4.05
CA ILE A 30 -3.96 4.41 -4.15
C ILE A 30 -4.08 3.65 -5.46
N VAL A 31 -4.64 2.44 -5.39
CA VAL A 31 -4.88 1.58 -6.57
C VAL A 31 -6.36 1.27 -6.74
N ASP A 32 -6.79 0.98 -7.97
CA ASP A 32 -8.15 0.57 -8.28
C ASP A 32 -8.41 -0.92 -8.01
N ALA A 33 -9.60 -1.39 -8.38
CA ALA A 33 -10.00 -2.79 -8.20
C ALA A 33 -9.12 -3.79 -8.99
N GLY A 34 -8.44 -3.34 -10.05
CA GLY A 34 -7.48 -4.11 -10.85
C GLY A 34 -6.03 -3.90 -10.41
N ALA A 35 -5.80 -3.27 -9.25
CA ALA A 35 -4.49 -2.92 -8.72
C ALA A 35 -3.68 -1.96 -9.62
N ASN A 36 -4.34 -1.17 -10.47
CA ASN A 36 -3.71 -0.11 -11.25
C ASN A 36 -3.62 1.18 -10.43
N LEU A 37 -2.52 1.92 -10.56
CA LEU A 37 -2.31 3.16 -9.82
C LEU A 37 -3.32 4.24 -10.25
N VAL A 38 -4.04 4.80 -9.28
CA VAL A 38 -5.03 5.87 -9.50
C VAL A 38 -4.50 7.21 -9.04
N ALA A 39 -3.90 7.24 -7.84
CA ALA A 39 -3.34 8.44 -7.25
C ALA A 39 -2.06 8.12 -6.48
N PHE A 40 -1.12 9.04 -6.50
CA PHE A 40 0.14 8.93 -5.78
C PHE A 40 0.58 10.31 -5.27
N ALA A 41 1.08 10.35 -4.04
CA ALA A 41 1.76 11.51 -3.50
C ALA A 41 3.01 11.10 -2.74
N ARG A 42 4.08 11.85 -2.96
CA ARG A 42 5.32 11.78 -2.18
C ARG A 42 5.47 13.09 -1.43
N MET A 43 5.55 13.01 -0.10
CA MET A 43 5.89 14.18 0.71
C MET A 43 7.35 14.58 0.48
N ASP A 44 7.63 15.87 0.63
CA ASP A 44 8.99 16.40 0.55
C ASP A 44 9.92 15.68 1.53
N ASP A 45 11.11 15.36 1.05
CA ASP A 45 12.14 14.55 1.72
C ASP A 45 11.70 13.16 2.23
N ALA A 46 10.53 12.65 1.82
CA ALA A 46 10.21 11.25 2.08
C ALA A 46 11.23 10.35 1.38
N TRP A 47 11.57 9.23 2.03
CA TRP A 47 12.58 8.30 1.57
C TRP A 47 12.35 7.86 0.13
N LEU A 48 13.41 7.83 -0.68
CA LEU A 48 13.35 7.45 -2.09
C LEU A 48 12.81 6.02 -2.27
N GLY A 49 13.28 5.08 -1.46
CA GLY A 49 12.81 3.68 -1.51
C GLY A 49 11.35 3.49 -1.10
N SER A 50 10.74 4.46 -0.40
CA SER A 50 9.34 4.35 0.01
C SER A 50 8.35 4.54 -1.16
N LEU A 51 8.80 5.09 -2.29
CA LEU A 51 7.98 5.22 -3.49
C LEU A 51 7.49 3.85 -3.96
N ASP A 52 8.41 2.94 -4.28
CA ASP A 52 8.08 1.58 -4.75
C ASP A 52 7.36 0.76 -3.67
N ILE A 53 7.85 0.84 -2.42
CA ILE A 53 7.25 0.11 -1.29
C ILE A 53 5.76 0.49 -1.10
N SER A 54 5.41 1.77 -1.19
CA SER A 54 4.02 2.21 -1.02
C SER A 54 3.10 1.67 -2.11
N ILE A 55 3.56 1.67 -3.36
CA ILE A 55 2.82 1.12 -4.50
C ILE A 55 2.65 -0.40 -4.34
N LYS A 56 3.72 -1.11 -3.99
CA LYS A 56 3.66 -2.56 -3.75
C LYS A 56 2.75 -2.92 -2.58
N LYS A 57 2.72 -2.12 -1.51
CA LYS A 57 1.77 -2.31 -0.40
C LYS A 57 0.32 -2.16 -0.85
N ALA A 58 0.00 -1.10 -1.61
CA ALA A 58 -1.35 -0.88 -2.12
C ALA A 58 -1.79 -2.03 -3.05
N LYS A 59 -0.91 -2.45 -3.97
CA LYS A 59 -1.14 -3.61 -4.84
C LYS A 59 -1.34 -4.90 -4.06
N THR A 60 -0.46 -5.19 -3.10
CA THR A 60 -0.54 -6.40 -2.27
C THR A 60 -1.86 -6.44 -1.50
N ALA A 61 -2.26 -5.33 -0.89
CA ALA A 61 -3.53 -5.25 -0.16
C ALA A 61 -4.73 -5.53 -1.07
N ARG A 62 -4.67 -5.05 -2.33
CA ARG A 62 -5.74 -5.27 -3.30
C ARG A 62 -5.75 -6.67 -3.89
N PHE A 63 -4.60 -7.28 -4.17
CA PHE A 63 -4.54 -8.63 -4.75
C PHE A 63 -5.12 -9.71 -3.83
N PHE A 64 -5.05 -9.49 -2.51
CA PHE A 64 -5.50 -10.46 -1.51
C PHE A 64 -6.66 -9.95 -0.66
N ASP A 65 -7.21 -8.77 -0.97
CA ASP A 65 -8.29 -8.11 -0.23
C ASP A 65 -8.09 -8.12 1.30
N MET A 66 -6.85 -7.92 1.74
CA MET A 66 -6.45 -7.97 3.15
C MET A 66 -5.33 -6.98 3.48
N PRO A 67 -5.20 -6.56 4.75
CA PRO A 67 -4.05 -5.78 5.20
C PRO A 67 -2.73 -6.50 4.91
N THR A 68 -1.73 -5.78 4.40
CA THR A 68 -0.43 -6.40 4.05
C THR A 68 0.25 -7.05 5.24
N GLY A 69 0.11 -6.47 6.44
CA GLY A 69 0.67 -7.02 7.66
C GLY A 69 0.03 -8.35 8.11
N ASP A 70 -1.23 -8.61 7.74
CA ASP A 70 -1.87 -9.89 8.03
C ASP A 70 -1.36 -10.98 7.09
N LEU A 71 -1.09 -10.64 5.83
CA LEU A 71 -0.44 -11.55 4.88
C LEU A 71 0.95 -11.95 5.36
N GLY A 72 1.71 -11.01 5.93
CA GLY A 72 3.04 -11.27 6.51
C GLY A 72 3.06 -12.29 7.63
N LYS A 73 1.98 -12.42 8.41
CA LYS A 73 1.87 -13.44 9.46
C LYS A 73 1.83 -14.84 8.87
N ALA A 74 1.19 -15.01 7.71
CA ALA A 74 1.07 -16.28 7.02
C ALA A 74 2.29 -16.63 6.15
N SER A 75 3.13 -15.64 5.80
CA SER A 75 4.29 -15.81 4.93
C SER A 75 5.63 -15.98 5.64
N GLN A 76 5.64 -16.16 6.97
CA GLN A 76 6.86 -16.45 7.73
C GLN A 76 7.46 -17.82 7.35
N PRO A 77 8.76 -18.07 7.61
CA PRO A 77 9.34 -19.41 7.46
C PRO A 77 8.51 -20.49 8.19
N GLY A 78 8.16 -21.55 7.46
CA GLY A 78 7.27 -22.62 7.96
C GLY A 78 5.77 -22.29 7.92
N GLY A 79 5.39 -21.07 7.53
CA GLY A 79 4.01 -20.65 7.34
C GLY A 79 3.42 -21.15 6.00
N PRO A 80 2.08 -21.18 5.88
CA PRO A 80 1.39 -21.72 4.72
C PRO A 80 1.64 -20.94 3.42
N LEU A 81 2.06 -19.67 3.51
CA LEU A 81 2.31 -18.78 2.37
C LEU A 81 3.78 -18.33 2.30
N PHE A 82 4.70 -19.13 2.83
CA PHE A 82 6.13 -18.81 2.78
C PHE A 82 6.60 -18.55 1.34
N ASN A 83 7.42 -17.50 1.14
CA ASN A 83 7.89 -16.99 -0.15
C ASN A 83 6.82 -16.38 -1.08
N ILE A 84 5.57 -16.14 -0.64
CA ILE A 84 4.56 -15.51 -1.50
C ILE A 84 5.01 -14.16 -2.07
N GLU A 85 5.90 -13.46 -1.37
CA GLU A 85 6.46 -12.17 -1.77
C GLU A 85 7.22 -12.19 -3.10
N VAL A 86 7.68 -13.34 -3.59
CA VAL A 86 8.35 -13.42 -4.90
C VAL A 86 7.35 -13.38 -6.07
N SER A 87 6.05 -13.60 -5.79
CA SER A 87 5.00 -13.56 -6.80
C SER A 87 4.68 -12.13 -7.24
N ASN A 88 3.90 -11.98 -8.32
CA ASN A 88 3.35 -10.69 -8.78
C ASN A 88 4.39 -9.57 -8.99
N GLY A 89 5.64 -9.94 -9.33
CA GLY A 89 6.74 -8.99 -9.48
C GLY A 89 7.23 -8.37 -8.18
N GLY A 90 6.97 -9.01 -7.03
CA GLY A 90 7.41 -8.59 -5.71
C GLY A 90 6.28 -7.98 -4.88
N LEU A 91 5.86 -8.65 -3.80
CA LEU A 91 4.92 -8.12 -2.83
C LEU A 91 5.64 -7.46 -1.64
N ILE A 92 4.88 -6.67 -0.87
CA ILE A 92 5.31 -6.21 0.45
C ILE A 92 4.31 -6.71 1.49
N THR A 93 4.77 -7.56 2.39
CA THR A 93 3.94 -8.27 3.38
C THR A 93 4.10 -7.74 4.81
N PHE A 94 4.73 -6.58 4.99
CA PHE A 94 4.72 -5.87 6.27
C PHE A 94 3.68 -4.73 6.27
N PRO A 95 3.23 -4.25 7.45
CA PRO A 95 2.10 -3.33 7.56
C PRO A 95 2.22 -2.05 6.72
N GLY A 96 1.11 -1.62 6.13
CA GLY A 96 0.95 -0.29 5.52
C GLY A 96 0.02 -0.25 4.31
N GLY A 97 -0.27 -1.39 3.66
CA GLY A 97 -1.33 -1.47 2.66
C GLY A 97 -2.63 -1.94 3.31
N LEU A 98 -3.74 -1.29 2.98
CA LEU A 98 -5.09 -1.59 3.47
C LEU A 98 -6.09 -1.55 2.31
N PRO A 99 -7.05 -2.49 2.23
CA PRO A 99 -8.17 -2.40 1.30
C PRO A 99 -9.06 -1.20 1.65
N ILE A 100 -9.53 -0.49 0.62
CA ILE A 100 -10.57 0.55 0.74
C ILE A 100 -11.92 -0.12 0.49
N LYS A 101 -12.90 0.13 1.37
CA LYS A 101 -14.25 -0.43 1.32
C LYS A 101 -15.28 0.62 0.97
#